data_AF-A0A1H7A1C1-F1
#
_entry.id   AF-A0A1H7A1C1-F1
#
_cell.length_a   1.000
_cell.length_b   1.000
_cell.length_c   1.000
_cell.angle_alpha   90.00
_cell.angle_beta   90.00
_cell.angle_gamma   90.00
#
_symmetry.space_group_name_H-M   'P 1'
#
loop_
_entity.id
_entity.type
_entity.pdbx_description
1 polymer ?
#
loop_
_entity_poly.entity_id
_entity_poly.type
_entity_poly.pdbx_seq_one_letter_code
_entity_poly.pdbx_strand_id
1 'polypeptide(L)'
;MTDPKRQDVIPVAAELGVHGEARSESVRAEQGPPPADFAERPASGVPVLEGEPLGAEQVTTLTGDASDTADANVALQEAEGLDPRAGG
;
A
#
# COMPACT_ATOMS: atom_id res chain seq x y z
N MET A 1 -45.75 -11.55 -25.60
CA MET A 1 -46.08 -10.35 -24.81
C MET A 1 -44.79 -9.92 -24.12
N THR A 2 -44.21 -8.83 -24.59
CA THR A 2 -42.83 -8.38 -24.33
C THR A 2 -42.71 -7.77 -22.94
N ASP A 3 -41.68 -8.13 -22.18
CA ASP A 3 -41.41 -7.61 -20.83
C ASP A 3 -41.07 -6.10 -20.90
N PRO A 4 -41.88 -5.22 -20.29
CA PRO A 4 -41.67 -3.76 -20.35
C PRO A 4 -40.46 -3.28 -19.54
N LYS A 5 -39.77 -4.14 -18.76
CA LYS A 5 -38.64 -3.74 -17.90
C LYS A 5 -37.28 -3.69 -18.60
N ARG A 6 -37.19 -4.01 -19.90
CA ARG A 6 -35.92 -3.93 -20.65
C ARG A 6 -35.57 -2.55 -21.21
N GLN A 7 -36.39 -1.53 -20.94
CA GLN A 7 -36.23 -0.21 -21.58
C GLN A 7 -35.53 0.85 -20.71
N ASP A 8 -35.18 0.55 -19.46
CA ASP A 8 -34.50 1.50 -18.56
C ASP A 8 -32.96 1.36 -18.57
N VAL A 9 -32.36 1.03 -19.71
CA VAL A 9 -30.91 1.13 -19.85
C VAL A 9 -30.59 2.55 -20.29
N ILE A 10 -30.06 3.36 -19.38
CA ILE A 10 -29.59 4.72 -19.68
C ILE A 10 -28.58 4.62 -20.84
N PRO A 11 -28.80 5.33 -21.96
CA PRO A 11 -27.84 5.30 -23.06
C PRO A 11 -26.54 5.97 -22.61
N VAL A 12 -25.47 5.18 -22.52
CA VAL A 12 -24.12 5.72 -22.32
C VAL A 12 -23.80 6.55 -23.56
N ALA A 13 -23.61 7.86 -23.38
CA ALA A 13 -23.22 8.75 -24.47
C ALA A 13 -21.93 8.22 -25.11
N ALA A 14 -21.87 8.17 -26.44
CA ALA A 14 -20.73 7.63 -27.19
C ALA A 14 -19.40 8.34 -26.88
N GLU A 15 -19.47 9.53 -26.28
CA GLU A 15 -18.34 10.36 -25.88
C GLU A 15 -17.77 9.98 -24.51
N LEU A 16 -18.42 9.07 -23.78
CA LEU A 16 -17.94 8.49 -22.51
C LEU A 16 -17.07 7.24 -22.74
N GLY A 17 -16.40 7.15 -23.88
CA GLY A 17 -15.41 6.11 -24.14
C GLY A 17 -14.26 6.24 -23.14
N VAL A 18 -13.93 5.15 -22.45
CA VAL A 18 -12.70 5.08 -21.64
C VAL A 18 -11.54 5.42 -22.58
N HIS A 19 -10.91 6.57 -22.36
CA HIS A 19 -9.67 6.91 -23.05
C HIS A 19 -8.72 5.74 -22.83
N GLY A 20 -8.35 5.07 -23.94
CA GLY A 20 -7.49 3.90 -23.92
C GLY A 20 -6.30 4.18 -23.03
N GLU A 21 -6.12 3.33 -22.03
CA GLU A 21 -5.01 3.39 -21.09
C GLU A 21 -3.73 3.47 -21.90
N ALA A 22 -3.14 4.66 -21.97
CA ALA A 22 -1.78 4.80 -22.46
C ALA A 22 -0.97 3.90 -21.53
N ARG A 23 -0.48 2.77 -22.05
CA ARG A 23 0.45 1.89 -21.34
C ARG A 23 1.63 2.76 -20.97
N SER A 24 1.58 3.29 -19.76
CA SER A 24 2.65 4.05 -19.18
C SER A 24 3.70 3.00 -18.84
N GLU A 25 4.60 2.72 -19.79
CA GLU A 25 5.77 1.92 -19.49
C GLU A 25 6.45 2.60 -18.31
N SER A 26 6.48 1.90 -17.17
CA SER A 26 7.09 2.41 -15.96
C SER A 26 8.60 2.50 -16.20
N VAL A 27 9.09 3.67 -16.59
CA VAL A 27 10.52 3.93 -16.67
C VAL A 27 11.03 4.01 -15.23
N ARG A 28 11.82 3.02 -14.82
CA ARG A 28 12.46 3.02 -13.51
C ARG A 28 13.48 4.15 -13.48
N ALA A 29 13.27 5.13 -12.60
CA ALA A 29 14.31 6.10 -12.30
C ALA A 29 15.47 5.39 -11.59
N GLU A 30 16.68 5.53 -12.12
CA GLU A 30 17.88 5.09 -11.43
C GLU A 30 18.34 6.19 -10.46
N GLN A 31 18.50 5.83 -9.18
CA GLN A 31 19.11 6.73 -8.22
C GLN A 31 20.62 6.82 -8.52
N GLY A 32 21.10 8.02 -8.84
CA GLY A 32 22.52 8.28 -9.05
C GLY A 32 23.33 8.14 -7.76
N PRO A 33 24.68 8.25 -7.86
CA PRO A 33 25.54 8.24 -6.67
C PRO A 33 25.17 9.38 -5.71
N PRO A 34 25.44 9.21 -4.40
CA PRO A 34 25.25 10.29 -3.44
C PRO A 34 26.10 11.52 -3.84
N PRO A 35 25.67 12.74 -3.47
CA PRO A 35 26.47 13.94 -3.65
C PRO A 35 27.87 13.78 -3.07
N ALA A 36 28.89 14.27 -3.77
CA ALA A 36 30.29 14.11 -3.36
C ALA A 36 30.60 14.70 -1.97
N ASP A 37 29.84 15.71 -1.56
CA ASP A 37 29.97 16.42 -0.29
C ASP A 37 29.22 15.76 0.87
N PHE A 38 28.51 14.63 0.65
CA PHE A 38 27.64 14.04 1.67
C PHE A 38 28.36 13.76 3.00
N ALA A 39 29.61 13.27 2.93
CA ALA A 39 30.41 12.95 4.12
C ALA A 39 30.95 14.20 4.84
N GLU A 40 31.03 15.34 4.15
CA GLU A 40 31.57 16.59 4.68
C GLU A 40 30.47 17.48 5.28
N ARG A 41 29.20 17.11 5.09
CA ARG A 41 28.08 17.89 5.61
C ARG A 41 28.13 17.91 7.14
N PRO A 42 27.98 19.09 7.76
CA PRO A 42 27.86 19.16 9.20
C PRO A 42 26.62 18.37 9.64
N ALA A 43 26.71 17.73 10.80
CA ALA A 43 25.54 17.13 11.42
C ALA A 43 24.43 18.18 11.49
N SER A 44 23.18 17.75 11.25
CA SER A 44 22.02 18.62 11.43
C SER A 44 22.10 19.24 12.82
N GLY A 45 22.07 20.57 12.91
CA GLY A 45 22.05 21.28 14.19
C GLY A 45 20.74 21.10 14.96
N VAL A 46 19.82 20.32 14.40
CA VAL A 46 18.61 19.88 15.11
C VAL A 46 19.05 18.91 16.20
N PRO A 47 18.83 19.24 17.49
CA PRO A 47 19.11 18.32 18.56
C PRO A 47 18.32 17.04 18.31
N VAL A 48 18.98 15.89 18.43
CA VAL A 48 18.27 14.62 18.52
C VAL A 48 17.41 14.72 19.77
N LEU A 49 16.10 14.79 19.58
CA LEU A 49 15.18 14.64 20.70
C LEU A 49 15.36 13.20 21.18
N GLU A 50 16.04 13.03 22.32
CA GLU A 50 15.96 11.79 23.08
C GLU A 50 14.51 11.69 23.59
N GLY A 51 13.63 11.19 22.73
CA GLY A 51 12.28 10.85 23.12
C GLY A 51 12.33 9.70 24.11
N GLU A 52 11.39 9.68 25.07
CA GLU A 52 11.21 8.46 25.86
C GLU A 52 10.87 7.30 24.93
N PRO A 53 11.50 6.12 25.15
CA PRO A 53 11.14 4.94 24.39
C PRO A 53 9.67 4.60 24.65
N LEU A 54 8.94 4.28 23.59
CA LEU A 54 7.56 3.82 23.72
C LEU A 54 7.55 2.45 24.41
N GLY A 55 6.70 2.31 25.43
CA GLY A 55 6.42 1.03 26.05
C GLY A 55 5.68 0.09 25.10
N ALA A 56 5.75 -1.22 25.36
CA ALA A 56 5.13 -2.24 24.51
C ALA A 56 3.63 -1.99 24.25
N GLU A 57 2.88 -1.56 25.26
CA GLU A 57 1.44 -1.25 25.13
C GLU A 57 1.19 -0.03 24.23
N GLN A 58 2.06 0.98 24.30
CA GLN A 58 1.98 2.17 23.45
C GLN A 58 2.31 1.82 21.99
N VAL A 59 3.29 0.95 21.79
CA VAL A 59 3.61 0.39 20.46
C VAL A 59 2.40 -0.36 19.92
N THR A 60 1.82 -1.29 20.67
CA THR A 60 0.62 -2.05 20.25
C THR A 60 -0.55 -1.13 19.92
N THR A 61 -0.78 -0.09 20.73
CA THR A 61 -1.84 0.89 20.47
C THR A 61 -1.61 1.65 19.15
N LEU A 62 -0.36 1.96 18.82
CA LEU A 62 -0.01 2.68 17.58
C LEU A 62 0.00 1.78 16.34
N THR A 63 0.43 0.53 16.47
CA THR A 63 0.48 -0.44 15.37
C THR A 63 -0.84 -1.16 15.15
N GLY A 64 -1.78 -1.04 16.09
CA GLY A 64 -2.97 -1.89 16.16
C GLY A 64 -2.68 -3.19 16.91
N ASP A 65 -3.74 -3.80 17.45
CA ASP A 65 -3.64 -5.08 18.13
C ASP A 65 -3.14 -6.17 17.17
N ALA A 66 -2.23 -7.02 17.66
CA ALA A 66 -1.66 -8.11 16.87
C ALA A 66 -2.71 -9.14 16.41
N SER A 67 -3.92 -9.13 17.01
CA SER A 67 -5.04 -9.99 16.59
C SER A 67 -5.46 -9.70 15.15
N ASP A 68 -5.56 -8.43 14.77
CA ASP A 68 -6.01 -8.03 13.44
C ASP A 68 -4.95 -8.37 12.39
N THR A 69 -3.68 -8.37 12.80
CA THR A 69 -2.54 -8.74 11.95
C THR A 69 -2.41 -10.25 11.80
N ALA A 70 -2.71 -11.04 12.84
CA ALA A 70 -2.69 -12.50 12.78
C ALA A 70 -3.77 -13.03 11.82
N ASP A 71 -4.99 -12.50 11.92
CA ASP A 71 -6.09 -12.90 11.03
C ASP A 71 -5.84 -12.46 9.58
N ALA A 72 -5.31 -11.25 9.37
CA ALA A 72 -4.91 -10.79 8.04
C ALA A 72 -3.79 -11.65 7.43
N ASN A 73 -2.81 -12.08 8.24
CA ASN A 73 -1.72 -12.94 7.79
C ASN A 73 -2.20 -14.36 7.46
N VAL A 74 -3.16 -14.91 8.22
CA VAL A 74 -3.79 -16.20 7.89
C VAL A 74 -4.57 -16.08 6.57
N ALA A 75 -5.38 -15.04 6.42
CA ALA A 75 -6.12 -14.81 5.17
C ALA A 75 -5.22 -14.61 3.95
N LEU A 76 -4.07 -13.94 4.12
CA LEU A 76 -3.07 -13.77 3.06
C LEU A 76 -2.38 -15.09 2.72
N GLN A 77 -1.97 -15.88 3.73
CA GLN A 77 -1.36 -17.19 3.50
C GLN A 77 -2.32 -18.15 2.79
N GLU A 78 -3.60 -18.15 3.15
CA GLU A 78 -4.64 -18.91 2.45
C GLU A 78 -4.83 -18.43 0.99
N ALA A 79 -4.83 -17.12 0.75
CA ALA A 79 -4.95 -16.54 -0.59
C ALA A 79 -3.72 -16.83 -1.48
N GLU A 80 -2.53 -16.93 -0.88
CA GLU A 80 -1.28 -17.29 -1.55
C GLU A 80 -1.06 -18.80 -1.67
N GLY A 81 -1.98 -19.62 -1.13
CA GLY A 81 -1.91 -21.08 -1.17
C GLY A 81 -0.82 -21.68 -0.30
N LEU A 82 -0.32 -20.92 0.68
CA LEU A 82 0.63 -21.39 1.69
C LEU A 82 -0.14 -22.08 2.82
N ASP A 83 0.26 -23.30 3.19
CA ASP A 83 -0.36 -24.01 4.31
C ASP A 83 0.13 -23.40 5.64
N PRO A 84 -0.75 -22.74 6.42
CA PRO A 84 -0.37 -22.13 7.70
C PRO A 84 0.04 -23.17 8.77
N ARG A 85 -0.17 -24.48 8.51
CA ARG A 85 0.16 -25.58 9.43
C ARG A 85 1.48 -26.30 9.12
N ALA A 86 2.19 -25.91 8.07
CA ALA A 86 3.40 -26.62 7.63
C ALA A 86 4.65 -26.35 8.48
N GLY A 87 4.59 -25.45 9.48
CA GLY A 87 5.72 -25.04 10.31
C GLY A 87 5.63 -25.39 11.80
N GLY A 88 4.81 -26.38 12.17
CA GLY A 88 4.66 -26.88 13.56
C GLY A 88 5.59 -28.03 13.90
#